data_AF-A0A420M729-F1
#
_entry.id   AF-A0A420M729-F1
#
_cell.length_a   1.000
_cell.length_b   1.000
_cell.length_c   1.000
_cell.angle_alpha   90.00
_cell.angle_beta   90.00
_cell.angle_gamma   90.00
#
_symmetry.space_group_name_H-M   'P 1'
#
loop_
_entity.id
_entity.type
_entity.pdbx_description
1 polymer ?
#
loop_
_entity_poly.entity_id
_entity_poly.type
_entity_poly.pdbx_seq_one_letter_code
_entity_poly.pdbx_strand_id
1 'polypeptide(L)'
;MQLLTANDDLAQLTGGRPLDDISKMPSDDRRAVLCKCLVKEDPVVVQEPVAWSDDESIGRFLLLKRFLNNDESRRHLLLEARRVFYEENSFIISLAGFSRFLDDMLGDWEDAVAVEMLVRDLTIKVERQD
;
A
#
# COMPACT_ATOMS: atom_id res chain seq x y z
N MET A 1 10.85 -21.98 8.82
CA MET A 1 10.47 -21.10 9.94
C MET A 1 9.89 -19.73 9.52
N GLN A 2 10.10 -19.22 8.30
CA GLN A 2 9.61 -17.88 7.86
C GLN A 2 8.09 -17.76 7.55
N LEU A 3 7.38 -18.89 7.42
CA LEU A 3 5.95 -18.91 7.06
C LEU A 3 5.03 -18.66 8.27
N LEU A 4 5.48 -19.03 9.48
CA LEU A 4 4.75 -18.77 10.72
C LEU A 4 4.76 -17.28 11.06
N THR A 5 5.93 -16.63 10.97
CA THR A 5 6.06 -15.19 11.25
C THR A 5 5.20 -14.35 10.31
N ALA A 6 5.19 -14.65 9.00
CA ALA A 6 4.37 -13.91 8.04
C ALA A 6 2.85 -14.06 8.28
N ASN A 7 2.39 -15.22 8.76
CA ASN A 7 0.98 -15.43 9.10
C ASN A 7 0.60 -14.71 10.39
N ASP A 8 1.49 -14.68 11.38
CA ASP A 8 1.29 -13.93 12.62
C ASP A 8 1.28 -12.41 12.34
N ASP A 9 2.14 -11.94 11.45
CA ASP A 9 2.19 -10.54 10.99
C ASP A 9 0.91 -10.17 10.22
N LEU A 10 0.40 -11.06 9.36
CA LEU A 10 -0.87 -10.86 8.66
C LEU A 10 -2.05 -10.84 9.63
N ALA A 11 -2.07 -11.74 10.62
CA ALA A 11 -3.12 -11.77 11.63
C ALA A 11 -3.10 -10.50 12.48
N GLN A 12 -1.93 -9.98 12.84
CA GLN A 12 -1.85 -8.67 13.52
C GLN A 12 -2.39 -7.54 12.62
N LEU A 13 -2.01 -7.56 11.33
CA LEU A 13 -2.48 -6.59 10.35
C LEU A 13 -3.99 -6.56 10.20
N THR A 14 -4.64 -7.71 10.10
CA THR A 14 -6.09 -7.81 9.89
C THR A 14 -6.90 -7.81 11.19
N GLY A 15 -6.26 -7.65 12.35
CA GLY A 15 -6.90 -7.78 13.65
C GLY A 15 -7.43 -9.19 13.92
N GLY A 16 -6.75 -10.20 13.38
CA GLY A 16 -7.05 -11.62 13.49
C GLY A 16 -8.07 -12.13 12.48
N ARG A 17 -8.60 -11.26 11.62
CA ARG A 17 -9.61 -11.67 10.63
C ARG A 17 -8.97 -12.37 9.43
N PRO A 18 -9.54 -13.49 8.98
CA PRO A 18 -9.20 -14.06 7.67
C PRO A 18 -9.47 -13.08 6.54
N LEU A 19 -8.60 -13.07 5.52
CA LEU A 19 -8.80 -12.25 4.32
C LEU A 19 -10.11 -12.57 3.58
N ASP A 20 -10.60 -13.81 3.69
CA ASP A 20 -11.90 -14.23 3.15
C ASP A 20 -13.09 -13.60 3.84
N ASP A 21 -12.96 -13.29 5.12
CA ASP A 21 -14.02 -12.61 5.84
C ASP A 21 -14.01 -11.14 5.48
N ILE A 22 -12.82 -10.54 5.36
CA ILE A 22 -12.65 -9.15 4.91
C ILE A 22 -13.24 -8.96 3.51
N SER A 23 -12.94 -9.83 2.54
CA SER A 23 -13.44 -9.69 1.16
C SER A 23 -14.97 -9.69 1.06
N LYS A 24 -15.65 -10.34 2.01
CA LYS A 24 -17.13 -10.43 2.06
C LYS A 24 -17.79 -9.28 2.82
N MET A 25 -17.02 -8.43 3.50
CA MET A 25 -17.59 -7.28 4.23
C MET A 25 -18.18 -6.26 3.24
N PRO A 26 -19.13 -5.42 3.68
CA PRO A 26 -19.55 -4.23 2.95
C PRO A 26 -18.37 -3.32 2.59
N SER A 27 -18.50 -2.54 1.52
CA SER A 27 -17.39 -1.72 1.00
C SER A 27 -16.82 -0.76 2.04
N ASP A 28 -17.67 -0.09 2.81
CA ASP A 28 -17.22 0.87 3.82
C ASP A 28 -16.47 0.19 4.96
N ASP A 29 -16.92 -1.00 5.37
CA ASP A 29 -16.29 -1.79 6.42
C ASP A 29 -14.92 -2.33 5.96
N ARG A 30 -14.82 -2.80 4.71
CA ARG A 30 -13.54 -3.21 4.10
C ARG A 30 -12.56 -2.04 4.07
N ARG A 31 -13.03 -0.89 3.58
CA ARG A 31 -12.22 0.33 3.54
C ARG A 31 -11.74 0.72 4.93
N ALA A 32 -12.59 0.65 5.95
CA ALA A 32 -12.20 0.97 7.33
C ALA A 32 -11.12 0.03 7.87
N VAL A 33 -11.18 -1.27 7.55
CA VAL A 33 -10.11 -2.23 7.89
C VAL A 33 -8.83 -1.86 7.17
N LEU A 34 -8.89 -1.66 5.85
CA LEU A 34 -7.73 -1.32 5.03
C LEU A 34 -7.08 0.01 5.47
N CYS A 35 -7.87 1.02 5.85
CA CYS A 35 -7.33 2.27 6.38
C CYS A 35 -6.54 2.04 7.67
N LYS A 36 -7.07 1.25 8.61
CA LYS A 36 -6.34 0.91 9.85
C LYS A 36 -5.04 0.14 9.57
N CYS A 37 -5.01 -0.66 8.51
CA CYS A 37 -3.83 -1.41 8.13
C CYS A 37 -2.77 -0.51 7.45
N LEU A 38 -3.18 0.35 6.53
CA LEU A 38 -2.30 0.94 5.50
C LEU A 38 -2.08 2.45 5.63
N VAL A 39 -2.90 3.14 6.42
CA VAL A 39 -2.89 4.60 6.49
C VAL A 39 -2.21 5.04 7.78
N LYS A 40 -1.30 6.00 7.64
CA LYS A 40 -0.58 6.63 8.74
C LYS A 40 -0.96 8.10 8.85
N GLU A 41 -0.83 8.65 10.06
CA GLU A 41 -1.03 10.08 10.30
C GLU A 41 0.11 10.90 9.72
N ASP A 42 1.35 10.41 9.84
CA ASP A 42 2.53 11.03 9.24
C ASP A 42 2.69 10.66 7.76
N PRO A 43 3.21 11.58 6.93
CA PRO A 43 3.44 11.30 5.50
C PRO A 43 4.37 10.10 5.27
N VAL A 44 4.01 9.27 4.29
CA VAL A 44 4.83 8.16 3.81
C VAL A 44 6.04 8.72 3.06
N VAL A 45 7.24 8.50 3.60
CA VAL A 45 8.48 8.92 2.97
C VAL A 45 8.96 7.83 2.01
N VAL A 46 8.91 8.11 0.72
CA VAL A 46 9.41 7.19 -0.31
C VAL A 46 10.83 7.60 -0.69
N GLN A 47 11.77 6.69 -0.45
CA GLN A 47 13.14 6.80 -0.91
C GLN A 47 13.30 6.13 -2.26
N GLU A 48 14.26 6.61 -3.06
CA GLU A 48 14.65 5.96 -4.30
C GLU A 48 16.06 5.34 -4.12
N PRO A 49 16.24 4.04 -4.39
CA PRO A 49 15.22 3.04 -4.78
C PRO A 49 14.19 2.76 -3.68
N VAL A 50 12.95 2.45 -4.10
CA VAL A 50 11.82 2.10 -3.18
C VAL A 50 12.20 1.01 -2.18
N ALA A 51 13.09 0.09 -2.54
CA ALA A 51 13.62 -0.93 -1.63
C ALA A 51 14.32 -0.38 -0.38
N TRP A 52 14.68 0.91 -0.36
CA TRP A 52 15.26 1.62 0.78
C TRP A 52 14.22 2.39 1.59
N SER A 53 12.95 2.39 1.15
CA SER A 53 11.85 2.89 1.93
C SER A 53 11.53 1.89 3.05
N ASP A 54 11.98 2.18 4.26
CA ASP A 54 11.66 1.39 5.46
C ASP A 54 10.34 1.86 6.12
N ASP A 55 9.38 2.31 5.29
CA ASP A 55 8.08 2.74 5.82
C ASP A 55 7.18 1.54 6.06
N GLU A 56 6.70 1.45 7.29
CA GLU A 56 5.80 0.39 7.74
C GLU A 56 4.58 0.20 6.83
N SER A 57 3.95 1.28 6.33
CA SER A 57 2.77 1.16 5.47
C SER A 57 3.09 0.49 4.12
N ILE A 58 4.29 0.73 3.58
CA ILE A 58 4.76 0.06 2.36
C ILE A 58 4.99 -1.43 2.66
N GLY A 59 5.66 -1.76 3.77
CA GLY A 59 5.89 -3.14 4.19
C GLY A 59 4.60 -3.91 4.41
N ARG A 60 3.63 -3.31 5.09
CA ARG A 60 2.29 -3.86 5.33
C ARG A 60 1.52 -4.10 4.02
N PHE A 61 1.60 -3.16 3.07
CA PHE A 61 1.03 -3.35 1.74
C PHE A 61 1.65 -4.54 1.00
N LEU A 62 2.98 -4.64 0.98
CA LEU A 62 3.70 -5.73 0.31
C LEU A 62 3.36 -7.09 0.94
N LEU A 63 3.16 -7.13 2.26
CA LEU A 63 2.69 -8.34 2.94
C LEU A 63 1.28 -8.72 2.47
N LEU A 64 0.33 -7.79 2.46
CA LEU A 64 -1.02 -8.02 1.93
C LEU A 64 -0.98 -8.50 0.48
N LYS A 65 -0.17 -7.86 -0.36
CA LYS A 65 0.05 -8.27 -1.76
C LYS A 65 0.50 -9.71 -1.83
N ARG A 66 1.50 -10.11 -1.05
CA ARG A 66 2.02 -11.49 -1.03
C ARG A 66 0.94 -12.54 -0.72
N PHE A 67 0.02 -12.24 0.19
CA PHE A 67 -1.05 -13.18 0.57
C PHE A 67 -2.24 -13.17 -0.39
N LEU A 68 -2.55 -12.02 -1.01
CA LEU A 68 -3.68 -11.87 -1.92
C LEU A 68 -3.35 -12.28 -3.36
N ASN A 69 -2.09 -12.16 -3.80
CA ASN A 69 -1.69 -12.39 -5.19
C ASN A 69 -1.83 -13.85 -5.65
N ASN A 70 -2.03 -14.79 -4.73
CA ASN A 70 -2.25 -16.21 -5.06
C ASN A 70 -3.72 -16.54 -5.36
N ASP A 71 -4.64 -15.57 -5.27
CA ASP A 71 -6.07 -15.81 -5.34
C ASP A 71 -6.80 -14.74 -6.16
N GLU A 72 -7.17 -15.10 -7.40
CA GLU A 72 -7.93 -14.22 -8.30
C GLU A 72 -9.24 -13.72 -7.68
N SER A 73 -9.89 -14.54 -6.84
CA SER A 73 -11.15 -14.16 -6.19
C SER A 73 -10.98 -12.97 -5.23
N ARG A 74 -9.75 -12.73 -4.75
CA ARG A 74 -9.40 -11.64 -3.84
C ARG A 74 -8.63 -10.50 -4.52
N ARG A 75 -8.48 -10.53 -5.85
CA ARG A 75 -7.83 -9.45 -6.62
C ARG A 75 -8.50 -8.09 -6.39
N HIS A 76 -9.83 -8.07 -6.26
CA HIS A 76 -10.58 -6.85 -5.97
C HIS A 76 -10.17 -6.21 -4.63
N LEU A 77 -9.92 -7.03 -3.59
CA LEU A 77 -9.50 -6.56 -2.28
C LEU A 77 -8.10 -5.93 -2.33
N LEU A 78 -7.21 -6.51 -3.15
CA LEU A 78 -5.87 -5.96 -3.35
C LEU A 78 -5.91 -4.63 -4.11
N LEU A 79 -6.76 -4.50 -5.13
CA LEU A 79 -6.98 -3.23 -5.84
C LEU A 79 -7.57 -2.16 -4.90
N GLU A 80 -8.49 -2.55 -4.02
CA GLU A 80 -9.05 -1.67 -2.99
C GLU A 80 -7.98 -1.23 -1.98
N ALA A 81 -7.14 -2.16 -1.52
CA ALA A 81 -6.00 -1.86 -0.65
C ALA A 81 -5.04 -0.86 -1.29
N ARG A 82 -4.71 -1.04 -2.58
CA ARG A 82 -3.85 -0.12 -3.34
C ARG A 82 -4.47 1.27 -3.41
N ARG A 83 -5.78 1.31 -3.67
CA ARG A 83 -6.54 2.55 -3.74
C ARG A 83 -6.53 3.29 -2.41
N VAL A 84 -6.81 2.59 -1.31
CA VAL A 84 -6.73 3.16 0.05
C VAL A 84 -5.33 3.69 0.35
N PHE A 85 -4.29 2.93 0.03
CA PHE A 85 -2.91 3.35 0.27
C PHE A 85 -2.59 4.71 -0.36
N TYR A 86 -2.92 4.91 -1.63
CA TYR A 86 -2.64 6.18 -2.33
C TYR A 86 -3.64 7.30 -2.01
N GLU A 87 -4.92 7.00 -1.81
CA GLU A 87 -5.95 8.03 -1.58
C GLU A 87 -5.90 8.63 -0.17
N GLU A 88 -5.48 7.84 0.82
CA GLU A 88 -5.64 8.20 2.23
C GLU A 88 -4.31 8.52 2.92
N ASN A 89 -3.16 8.26 2.30
CA ASN A 89 -1.87 8.73 2.79
C ASN A 89 -1.43 10.01 2.08
N SER A 90 -0.66 10.84 2.81
CA SER A 90 0.18 11.88 2.22
C SER A 90 1.57 11.31 1.92
N PHE A 91 2.24 11.85 0.89
CA PHE A 91 3.53 11.33 0.43
C PHE A 91 4.61 12.41 0.41
N ILE A 92 5.83 12.01 0.77
CA ILE A 92 7.04 12.81 0.59
C ILE A 92 8.04 12.02 -0.23
N ILE A 93 8.40 12.53 -1.41
CA ILE A 93 9.29 11.84 -2.36
C ILE A 93 10.35 12.78 -2.91
N SER A 94 11.48 12.25 -3.38
CA SER A 94 12.47 13.07 -4.12
C SER A 94 12.02 13.31 -5.56
N LEU A 95 12.49 14.40 -6.17
CA LEU A 95 12.25 14.64 -7.61
C LEU A 95 12.78 13.49 -8.48
N ALA A 96 13.90 12.88 -8.10
CA ALA A 96 14.47 11.72 -8.80
C ALA A 96 13.54 10.49 -8.75
N GLY A 97 12.81 10.29 -7.65
CA GLY A 97 11.84 9.21 -7.49
C GLY A 97 10.46 9.51 -8.06
N PHE A 98 10.20 10.73 -8.56
CA PHE A 98 8.86 11.16 -8.98
C PHE A 98 8.26 10.30 -10.09
N SER A 99 9.02 10.05 -11.16
CA SER A 99 8.55 9.18 -12.26
C SER A 99 8.22 7.79 -11.73
N ARG A 100 9.11 7.19 -10.94
CA ARG A 100 8.92 5.83 -10.42
C ARG A 100 7.70 5.70 -9.52
N PHE A 101 7.42 6.75 -8.73
CA PHE A 101 6.22 6.83 -7.90
C PHE A 101 4.95 6.84 -8.75
N LEU A 102 4.91 7.64 -9.83
CA LEU A 102 3.78 7.67 -10.77
C LEU A 102 3.63 6.38 -11.58
N ASP A 103 4.75 5.73 -11.94
CA ASP A 103 4.82 4.40 -12.56
C ASP A 103 4.46 3.25 -11.58
N ASP A 104 3.87 3.59 -10.43
CA ASP A 104 3.48 2.69 -9.37
C ASP A 104 4.63 1.92 -8.71
N MET A 105 5.09 2.49 -7.59
CA MET A 105 6.11 1.89 -6.73
C MET A 105 5.69 0.54 -6.12
N LEU A 106 4.39 0.21 -6.07
CA LEU A 106 3.88 -1.04 -5.48
C LEU A 106 3.88 -2.21 -6.49
N GLY A 107 4.32 -1.97 -7.73
CA GLY A 107 4.52 -2.96 -8.79
C GLY A 107 3.55 -2.79 -9.95
N ASP A 108 3.42 -3.82 -10.77
CA ASP A 108 2.57 -3.76 -11.97
C ASP A 108 1.12 -4.11 -11.66
N TRP A 109 0.19 -3.36 -12.29
CA TRP A 109 -1.24 -3.49 -12.05
C TRP A 109 -2.03 -3.42 -13.36
N GLU A 110 -2.70 -4.50 -13.71
CA GLU A 110 -3.61 -4.55 -14.85
C GLU A 110 -4.99 -3.99 -14.44
N ASP A 111 -5.53 -3.11 -15.29
CA ASP A 111 -6.81 -2.40 -15.13
C ASP A 111 -6.95 -1.54 -13.86
N ALA A 112 -5.83 -1.11 -13.27
CA ALA A 112 -5.85 -0.24 -12.11
C ALA A 112 -5.92 1.24 -12.47
N VAL A 113 -6.58 2.02 -11.62
CA VAL A 113 -6.59 3.49 -11.71
C VAL A 113 -5.15 4.02 -11.55
N ALA A 114 -4.75 4.93 -12.44
CA ALA A 114 -3.41 5.53 -12.42
C ALA A 114 -3.12 6.23 -11.07
N VAL A 115 -1.86 6.17 -10.61
CA VAL A 115 -1.45 6.72 -9.29
C VAL A 115 -1.75 8.22 -9.20
N GLU A 116 -1.51 8.97 -10.28
CA GLU A 116 -1.81 10.40 -10.39
C GLU A 116 -3.29 10.76 -10.16
N MET A 117 -4.21 9.82 -10.36
CA MET A 117 -5.64 10.00 -10.13
C MET A 117 -6.07 9.63 -8.70
N LEU A 118 -5.18 8.97 -7.94
CA LEU A 118 -5.45 8.51 -6.58
C LEU A 118 -4.83 9.41 -5.52
N VAL A 119 -3.62 9.90 -5.77
CA VAL A 119 -2.84 10.65 -4.78
C VAL A 119 -3.49 12.02 -4.53
N ARG A 120 -3.76 12.30 -3.25
CA ARG A 120 -4.40 13.55 -2.84
C ARG A 120 -3.43 14.59 -2.29
N ASP A 121 -2.35 14.14 -1.66
CA ASP A 121 -1.35 14.99 -1.03
C ASP A 121 0.07 14.47 -1.31
N LEU A 122 0.84 15.31 -2.01
CA LEU A 122 2.19 14.98 -2.46
C LEU A 122 3.13 16.16 -2.27
N THR A 123 4.19 15.91 -1.51
CA THR A 123 5.32 16.82 -1.35
C THR A 123 6.53 16.29 -2.10
N ILE A 124 7.10 17.11 -2.98
CA ILE A 124 8.31 16.78 -3.75
C ILE A 124 9.50 17.51 -3.14
N LYS A 125 10.50 16.74 -2.69
CA LYS A 125 11.81 17.23 -2.27
C LYS A 125 12.70 17.42 -3.50
N VAL A 126 13.12 18.67 -3.71
CA VAL A 126 14.07 19.03 -4.75
C VAL A 126 15.42 19.31 -4.09
N GLU A 127 16.46 18.59 -4.51
CA GLU A 127 17.82 18.90 -4.08
C GLU A 127 18.28 20.19 -4.74
N ARG A 128 18.84 21.10 -3.95
CA ARG A 128 19.45 22.32 -4.48
C ARG A 128 20.79 21.91 -5.08
N GLN A 129 20.97 22.14 -6.38
CA GLN A 129 22.32 22.08 -6.96
C GLN A 129 23.08 23.31 -6.49
N ASP A 130 24.18 23.08 -5.78
CA ASP A 130 25.20 24.10 -5.48
C ASP A 130 26.14 24.32 -6.68
#